data_AF-A0AA47MB78-F1
#
_entry.id   AF-A0AA47MB78-F1
#
_cell.length_a   1.000
_cell.length_b   1.000
_cell.length_c   1.000
_cell.angle_alpha   90.00
_cell.angle_beta   90.00
_cell.angle_gamma   90.00
#
_symmetry.space_group_name_H-M   'P 1'
#
loop_
_entity.id
_entity.type
_entity.pdbx_description
1 polymer ?
#
loop_
_entity_poly.entity_id
_entity_poly.type
_entity_poly.pdbx_seq_one_letter_code
_entity_poly.pdbx_strand_id
1 'polypeptide(L)'
;MHLSEIPAELKCLNSLEQHLIARHIPFMKLLCLPRGRQRACHGPCVSVPINNTDVTNILPRNECDDKMIRVKLKRKLTYKGHYEYMFVHTDRVRNALRYLLANNKWYDDVTLNNEWVNTLNGTDHLDAEEKSTQQPADNSDNENTHEE
;
A
#
# COMPACT_ATOMS: atom_id res chain seq x y z
N MET A 1 -17.17 -28.29 -5.31
CA MET A 1 -17.32 -26.87 -4.92
C MET A 1 -17.07 -26.04 -6.16
N HIS A 2 -18.09 -25.34 -6.65
CA HIS A 2 -17.93 -24.39 -7.74
C HIS A 2 -17.56 -23.04 -7.11
N LEU A 3 -16.35 -22.56 -7.38
CA LEU A 3 -15.92 -21.23 -6.94
C LEU A 3 -16.44 -20.22 -7.97
N SER A 4 -17.21 -19.24 -7.51
CA SER A 4 -17.60 -18.11 -8.33
C SER A 4 -16.37 -17.32 -8.77
N GLU A 5 -16.36 -16.87 -10.02
CA GLU A 5 -15.27 -16.05 -10.52
C GLU A 5 -15.17 -14.71 -9.77
N ILE A 6 -13.95 -14.18 -9.66
CA ILE A 6 -13.72 -12.86 -9.08
C ILE A 6 -14.23 -11.80 -10.07
N PRO A 7 -15.11 -10.88 -9.64
CA PRO A 7 -15.61 -9.79 -10.48
C PRO A 7 -14.48 -8.95 -11.09
N ALA A 8 -14.69 -8.42 -12.30
CA ALA A 8 -13.66 -7.69 -13.04
C ALA A 8 -13.17 -6.44 -12.28
N GLU A 9 -14.08 -5.77 -11.57
CA GLU A 9 -13.85 -4.59 -10.73
C GLU A 9 -12.85 -4.88 -9.61
N LEU A 10 -12.86 -6.11 -9.07
CA LEU A 10 -11.95 -6.54 -8.01
C LEU A 10 -10.69 -7.19 -8.57
N LYS A 11 -10.80 -7.90 -9.70
CA LYS A 11 -9.69 -8.63 -10.34
C LYS A 11 -8.61 -7.72 -10.89
N CYS A 12 -8.96 -6.49 -11.28
CA CYS A 12 -8.03 -5.51 -11.85
C CYS A 12 -7.18 -4.76 -10.81
N LEU A 13 -7.45 -4.94 -9.51
CA LEU A 13 -6.78 -4.23 -8.43
C LEU A 13 -5.40 -4.82 -8.14
N ASN A 14 -4.42 -3.94 -7.96
CA ASN A 14 -3.11 -4.35 -7.43
C ASN A 14 -3.17 -4.60 -5.90
N SER A 15 -2.09 -5.12 -5.31
CA SER A 15 -2.04 -5.44 -3.87
C SER A 15 -2.35 -4.23 -2.99
N LEU A 16 -1.81 -3.06 -3.34
CA LEU A 16 -1.98 -1.85 -2.56
C LEU A 16 -3.40 -1.28 -2.66
N GLU A 17 -3.99 -1.32 -3.86
CA GLU A 17 -5.39 -0.97 -4.11
C GLU A 17 -6.34 -1.90 -3.34
N GLN A 18 -6.05 -3.21 -3.30
CA GLN A 18 -6.80 -4.17 -2.49
C GLN A 18 -6.71 -3.83 -0.99
N HIS A 19 -5.54 -3.46 -0.49
CA HIS A 19 -5.38 -3.04 0.91
C HIS A 19 -6.18 -1.76 1.23
N LEU A 20 -6.29 -0.81 0.30
CA LEU A 20 -7.03 0.44 0.53
C LEU A 20 -8.54 0.23 0.69
N ILE A 21 -9.11 -0.79 0.03
CA ILE A 21 -10.55 -1.12 0.12
C ILE A 21 -10.84 -2.28 1.08
N ALA A 22 -9.81 -2.89 1.66
CA ALA A 22 -9.99 -3.99 2.61
C ALA A 22 -10.53 -3.48 3.95
N ARG A 23 -11.40 -4.26 4.58
CA ARG A 23 -11.82 -4.00 5.97
C ARG A 23 -10.83 -4.54 7.00
N HIS A 24 -10.14 -5.60 6.63
CA HIS A 24 -9.25 -6.34 7.51
C HIS A 24 -8.01 -6.79 6.75
N ILE A 25 -6.83 -6.68 7.38
CA ILE A 25 -5.60 -7.28 6.86
C ILE A 25 -5.25 -8.48 7.75
N PRO A 26 -5.23 -9.69 7.18
CA PRO A 26 -4.73 -10.85 7.90
C PRO A 26 -3.20 -10.84 7.96
N PHE A 27 -2.67 -11.04 9.15
CA PHE A 27 -1.26 -11.28 9.42
C PHE A 27 -1.09 -12.76 9.77
N MET A 28 -0.50 -13.51 8.84
CA MET A 28 -0.23 -14.94 9.01
C MET A 28 1.14 -15.30 8.44
N LYS A 29 1.84 -16.21 9.12
CA LYS A 29 3.09 -16.78 8.62
C LYS A 29 2.78 -18.05 7.83
N LEU A 30 3.00 -17.99 6.52
CA LEU A 30 2.91 -19.15 5.65
C LEU A 30 4.25 -19.89 5.60
N LEU A 31 4.21 -21.22 5.73
CA LEU A 31 5.33 -22.13 5.59
C LEU A 31 5.09 -23.07 4.41
N CYS A 32 6.15 -23.39 3.68
CA CYS A 32 6.13 -24.48 2.71
C CYS A 32 6.26 -25.80 3.46
N LEU A 33 5.33 -26.74 3.25
CA LEU A 33 5.45 -28.08 3.82
C LEU A 33 6.50 -28.90 3.04
N PRO A 34 7.25 -29.80 3.69
CA PRO A 34 8.30 -30.59 3.02
C PRO A 34 7.80 -31.46 1.87
N ARG A 35 6.50 -31.81 1.87
CA ARG A 35 5.84 -32.61 0.83
C ARG A 35 4.48 -32.01 0.49
N GLY A 36 4.19 -31.92 -0.81
CA GLY A 36 2.95 -31.37 -1.35
C GLY A 36 3.07 -29.90 -1.80
N ARG A 37 2.19 -29.48 -2.72
CA ARG A 37 2.10 -28.07 -3.20
C ARG A 37 1.27 -27.17 -2.27
N GLN A 38 1.02 -27.62 -1.04
CA GLN A 38 0.20 -26.91 -0.06
C GLN A 38 1.09 -26.09 0.88
N ARG A 39 0.63 -24.89 1.22
CA ARG A 39 1.25 -24.03 2.25
C ARG A 39 0.52 -24.26 3.57
N ALA A 40 1.27 -24.41 4.66
CA ALA A 40 0.71 -24.44 6.02
C ALA A 40 0.80 -23.04 6.65
N CYS A 41 -0.14 -22.70 7.53
CA CYS A 41 -0.02 -21.54 8.41
C CYS A 41 0.66 -21.99 9.71
N HIS A 42 1.61 -21.19 10.23
CA HIS A 42 2.29 -21.48 11.49
C HIS A 42 2.25 -20.30 12.45
N GLY A 43 1.96 -20.58 13.72
CA GLY A 43 1.84 -19.57 14.76
C GLY A 43 0.52 -18.80 14.70
N PRO A 44 0.43 -17.67 15.45
CA PRO A 44 -0.79 -16.88 15.53
C PRO A 44 -1.20 -16.29 14.16
N CYS A 45 -2.48 -16.42 13.82
CA CYS A 45 -3.12 -15.68 12.74
C CYS A 45 -3.90 -14.53 13.36
N VAL A 46 -3.55 -13.29 12.99
CA VAL A 46 -4.16 -12.09 13.56
C VAL A 46 -4.80 -11.29 12.44
N SER A 47 -6.09 -10.99 12.55
CA SER A 47 -6.80 -10.10 11.63
C SER A 47 -6.95 -8.75 12.29
N VAL A 48 -6.35 -7.71 11.70
CA VAL A 48 -6.42 -6.35 12.24
C VAL A 48 -7.44 -5.55 11.42
N PRO A 49 -8.45 -4.93 12.05
CA PRO A 49 -9.34 -4.01 11.36
C PRO A 49 -8.54 -2.82 10.84
N ILE A 50 -8.78 -2.44 9.59
CA ILE A 50 -8.18 -1.24 9.02
C ILE A 50 -9.04 -0.05 9.44
N ASN A 51 -8.43 0.98 10.04
CA ASN A 51 -9.02 2.31 10.08
C ASN A 51 -8.55 3.08 8.85
N ASN A 52 -9.37 3.09 7.80
CA ASN A 52 -9.02 3.70 6.52
C ASN A 52 -9.45 5.18 6.42
N THR A 53 -10.25 5.70 7.36
CA THR A 53 -10.80 7.07 7.26
C THR A 53 -9.71 8.12 7.07
N ASP A 54 -8.61 8.02 7.81
CA ASP A 54 -7.55 9.01 7.74
C ASP A 54 -6.84 8.93 6.39
N VAL A 55 -6.53 7.72 5.91
CA VAL A 55 -5.83 7.55 4.62
C VAL A 55 -6.72 7.98 3.46
N THR A 56 -7.99 7.56 3.44
CA THR A 56 -8.91 7.89 2.34
C THR A 56 -9.30 9.36 2.31
N ASN A 57 -9.33 10.04 3.46
CA ASN A 57 -9.68 11.46 3.56
C ASN A 57 -8.48 12.40 3.40
N ILE A 58 -7.25 11.92 3.53
CA ILE A 58 -6.03 12.76 3.49
C ILE A 58 -5.31 12.69 2.15
N LEU A 59 -5.54 11.67 1.30
CA LEU A 59 -4.83 11.53 0.02
C LEU A 59 -4.97 12.81 -0.83
N PRO A 60 -3.90 13.61 -0.97
CA PRO A 60 -3.98 14.83 -1.74
C PRO A 60 -4.09 14.47 -3.22
N ARG A 61 -5.24 14.75 -3.80
CA ARG A 61 -5.47 14.62 -5.24
C ARG A 61 -4.75 15.74 -5.97
N ASN A 62 -3.58 15.46 -6.53
CA ASN A 62 -3.09 16.28 -7.64
C ASN A 62 -4.15 16.27 -8.74
N GLU A 63 -4.52 17.44 -9.26
CA GLU A 63 -5.46 17.58 -10.39
C GLU A 63 -4.89 17.08 -11.71
N CYS A 64 -3.78 16.34 -11.66
CA CYS A 64 -3.19 15.72 -12.82
C CYS A 64 -4.18 14.69 -13.39
N ASP A 65 -4.51 14.85 -14.68
CA ASP A 65 -5.48 14.06 -15.45
C ASP A 65 -5.26 12.54 -15.33
N ASP A 66 -4.06 12.11 -14.95
CA ASP A 66 -3.65 10.70 -14.92
C ASP A 66 -4.26 9.89 -13.77
N LYS A 67 -4.95 10.52 -12.80
CA LYS A 67 -5.72 9.85 -11.70
C LYS A 67 -4.93 8.80 -10.91
N MET A 68 -3.61 8.86 -10.95
CA MET A 68 -2.69 7.87 -10.42
C MET A 68 -1.79 8.50 -9.35
N ILE A 69 -1.67 7.85 -8.20
CA ILE A 69 -0.92 8.38 -7.04
C ILE A 69 0.12 7.36 -6.61
N ARG A 70 1.36 7.80 -6.34
CA ARG A 70 2.39 6.95 -5.73
C ARG A 70 2.15 6.86 -4.23
N VAL A 71 1.94 5.65 -3.72
CA VAL A 71 1.62 5.40 -2.30
C VAL A 71 2.63 4.44 -1.69
N LYS A 72 3.17 4.82 -0.52
CA LYS A 72 4.05 3.99 0.31
C LYS A 72 3.23 3.38 1.45
N LEU A 73 3.10 2.06 1.47
CA LEU A 73 2.54 1.34 2.62
C LEU A 73 3.66 1.03 3.61
N LYS A 74 3.58 1.60 4.81
CA LYS A 74 4.53 1.34 5.90
C LYS A 74 3.88 0.49 6.98
N ARG A 75 4.65 -0.40 7.61
CA ARG A 75 4.21 -1.15 8.81
C ARG A 75 3.94 -0.22 10.00
N LYS A 76 4.75 0.85 10.12
CA LYS A 76 4.57 1.96 11.06
C LYS A 76 5.02 3.24 10.36
N LEU A 77 4.30 4.35 10.57
CA LEU A 77 4.62 5.62 9.90
C LEU A 77 6.03 6.13 10.25
N THR A 78 6.50 5.83 11.47
CA THR A 78 7.83 6.18 11.99
C THR A 78 8.99 5.41 11.34
N TYR A 79 8.73 4.31 10.63
CA TYR A 79 9.78 3.52 10.00
C TYR A 79 10.30 4.22 8.75
N LYS A 80 11.63 4.16 8.51
CA LYS A 80 12.23 4.73 7.29
C LYS A 80 11.81 3.95 6.03
N GLY A 81 11.89 2.62 6.10
CA GLY A 81 11.51 1.71 5.01
C GLY A 81 10.00 1.64 4.77
N HIS A 82 9.63 1.14 3.60
CA HIS A 82 8.25 0.84 3.21
C HIS A 82 8.12 -0.67 2.94
N TYR A 83 6.92 -1.20 3.17
CA TYR A 83 6.57 -2.58 2.86
C TYR A 83 6.20 -2.73 1.38
N GLU A 84 5.36 -1.82 0.87
CA GLU A 84 5.01 -1.72 -0.54
C GLU A 84 5.14 -0.26 -0.99
N TYR A 85 5.55 -0.06 -2.24
CA TYR A 85 5.58 1.24 -2.88
C TYR A 85 5.15 1.09 -4.33
N MET A 86 3.92 1.51 -4.62
CA MET A 86 3.28 1.28 -5.91
C MET A 86 2.43 2.48 -6.30
N PHE A 87 2.07 2.52 -7.58
CA PHE A 87 1.04 3.42 -8.08
C PHE A 87 -0.36 2.87 -7.77
N VAL A 88 -1.26 3.76 -7.40
CA VAL A 88 -2.66 3.48 -7.09
C VAL A 88 -3.52 4.27 -8.08
N HIS A 89 -4.37 3.57 -8.83
CA HIS A 89 -5.38 4.19 -9.68
C HIS A 89 -6.65 4.46 -8.88
N THR A 90 -6.94 5.75 -8.70
CA THR A 90 -8.11 6.18 -7.92
C THR A 90 -9.44 5.70 -8.53
N ASP A 91 -9.54 5.64 -9.86
CA ASP A 91 -10.74 5.14 -10.54
C ASP A 91 -10.98 3.65 -10.29
N ARG A 92 -9.92 2.82 -10.27
CA ARG A 92 -10.05 1.39 -9.99
C ARG A 92 -10.57 1.16 -8.57
N VAL A 93 -9.96 1.85 -7.60
CA VAL A 93 -10.36 1.82 -6.19
C VAL A 93 -11.82 2.28 -6.05
N ARG A 94 -12.21 3.37 -6.70
CA ARG A 94 -13.58 3.91 -6.63
C ARG A 94 -14.60 2.96 -7.26
N ASN A 95 -14.30 2.37 -8.41
CA ASN A 95 -15.18 1.42 -9.08
C ASN A 95 -15.34 0.12 -8.28
N ALA A 96 -14.24 -0.40 -7.74
CA ALA A 96 -14.27 -1.55 -6.83
C ALA A 96 -15.12 -1.28 -5.58
N LEU A 97 -14.98 -0.10 -4.98
CA LEU A 97 -15.74 0.26 -3.79
C LEU A 97 -17.24 0.41 -4.08
N ARG A 98 -17.62 1.00 -5.23
CA ARG A 98 -19.03 1.02 -5.68
C ARG A 98 -19.59 -0.38 -5.88
N TYR A 99 -18.81 -1.28 -6.49
CA TYR A 99 -19.21 -2.67 -6.68
C TYR A 99 -19.44 -3.35 -5.32
N LEU A 100 -18.53 -3.17 -4.37
CA LEU A 100 -18.64 -3.75 -3.02
C LEU A 100 -19.88 -3.22 -2.28
N LEU A 101 -20.14 -1.92 -2.33
CA LEU A 101 -21.34 -1.33 -1.73
C LEU A 101 -22.65 -1.91 -2.26
N ALA A 102 -22.72 -2.22 -3.56
CA ALA A 102 -23.92 -2.78 -4.17
C ALA A 102 -24.08 -4.30 -3.95
N ASN A 103 -22.97 -5.03 -3.80
CA ASN A 103 -22.98 -6.50 -3.86
C ASN A 103 -22.51 -7.19 -2.56
N ASN A 104 -22.07 -6.43 -1.56
CA ASN A 104 -21.46 -6.98 -0.36
C ASN A 104 -21.97 -6.29 0.92
N LYS A 105 -22.81 -7.00 1.67
CA LYS A 105 -23.39 -6.57 2.96
C LYS A 105 -22.39 -6.15 4.04
N TRP A 106 -21.11 -6.49 3.91
CA TRP A 106 -20.08 -6.06 4.86
C TRP A 106 -19.58 -4.63 4.60
N TYR A 107 -20.08 -3.96 3.56
CA TYR A 107 -19.71 -2.60 3.20
C TYR A 107 -20.83 -1.59 3.45
N ASP A 108 -21.97 -1.99 4.04
CA ASP A 108 -23.15 -1.15 4.24
C ASP A 108 -22.90 0.11 5.09
N ASP A 109 -21.89 0.07 5.97
CA ASP A 109 -21.46 1.17 6.84
C ASP A 109 -20.42 2.11 6.19
N VAL A 110 -20.03 1.85 4.94
CA VAL A 110 -19.03 2.66 4.21
C VAL A 110 -19.75 3.69 3.34
N THR A 111 -19.37 4.96 3.47
CA THR A 111 -19.89 6.05 2.63
C THR A 111 -18.80 6.60 1.71
N LEU A 112 -19.17 6.82 0.44
CA LEU A 112 -18.28 7.44 -0.53
C LEU A 112 -18.38 8.96 -0.43
N ASN A 113 -17.28 9.61 -0.04
CA ASN A 113 -17.20 11.06 -0.09
C ASN A 113 -17.00 11.52 -1.55
N ASN A 114 -18.09 11.99 -2.16
CA ASN A 114 -18.06 12.50 -3.54
C ASN A 114 -17.69 14.00 -3.61
N GLU A 115 -17.77 14.71 -2.49
CA GLU A 115 -17.61 16.17 -2.39
C GLU A 115 -16.21 16.57 -1.89
N TRP A 116 -15.32 15.59 -1.67
CA TRP A 116 -14.00 15.86 -1.13
C TRP A 116 -13.17 16.74 -2.07
N VAL A 117 -12.69 17.87 -1.55
CA VAL A 117 -11.82 18.82 -2.24
C VAL A 117 -10.42 18.73 -1.64
N ASN A 118 -9.40 18.64 -2.50
CA ASN A 118 -8.01 18.60 -2.04
C ASN A 118 -7.58 19.97 -1.53
N THR A 119 -7.39 20.08 -0.22
CA THR A 119 -6.88 21.30 0.42
C THR A 119 -5.43 21.61 0.06
N LEU A 120 -4.66 20.62 -0.44
CA LEU A 120 -3.27 20.82 -0.85
C LEU A 120 -3.11 21.41 -2.26
N ASN A 121 -4.18 21.46 -3.07
CA ASN A 121 -4.11 22.09 -4.40
C ASN A 121 -4.01 23.63 -4.33
N GLY A 122 -4.17 24.23 -3.15
CA GLY A 122 -4.14 25.69 -2.95
C GLY A 122 -2.78 26.27 -2.56
N THR A 123 -1.72 25.47 -2.45
CA THR A 123 -0.38 25.97 -2.09
C THR A 123 0.65 25.58 -3.14
N ASP A 124 0.79 26.40 -4.17
CA ASP A 124 2.06 26.56 -4.87
C ASP A 124 3.09 27.10 -3.87
N HIS A 125 3.90 26.22 -3.26
CA HIS A 125 5.20 26.56 -2.66
C HIS A 125 5.90 25.23 -2.28
N LEU A 126 6.83 24.75 -3.12
CA LEU A 126 8.29 24.95 -3.02
C LEU A 126 8.97 24.17 -1.88
N ASP A 127 9.89 23.31 -2.30
CA ASP A 127 11.10 22.83 -1.62
C ASP A 127 10.96 21.89 -0.41
N ALA A 128 10.99 20.59 -0.71
CA ALA A 128 11.71 19.64 0.13
C ALA A 128 12.77 18.96 -0.74
N GLU A 129 13.91 19.64 -0.92
CA GLU A 129 15.15 18.98 -1.30
C GLU A 129 15.38 17.83 -0.32
N GLU A 130 15.31 16.59 -0.81
CA GLU A 130 15.96 15.48 -0.14
C GLU A 130 17.46 15.80 -0.12
N LYS A 131 17.97 16.31 1.01
CA LYS A 131 19.41 16.31 1.27
C LYS A 131 19.87 14.85 1.24
N SER A 132 20.35 14.45 0.07
CA SER A 132 21.24 13.30 -0.11
C SER A 132 22.42 13.53 0.82
N THR A 133 22.44 12.85 1.97
CA THR A 133 23.68 12.67 2.72
C THR A 133 24.59 11.85 1.82
N GLN A 134 25.45 12.56 1.09
CA GLN A 134 26.63 11.99 0.45
C GLN A 134 27.41 11.28 1.55
N GLN A 135 27.46 9.96 1.50
CA GLN A 135 28.53 9.22 2.15
C GLN A 135 29.83 9.65 1.45
N PRO A 136 30.85 10.12 2.17
CA PRO A 136 32.14 10.35 1.55
C PRO A 136 32.68 9.01 1.06
N ALA A 137 33.05 8.97 -0.21
CA ALA A 137 33.84 7.93 -0.81
C ALA A 137 35.27 8.05 -0.26
N ASP A 138 35.64 7.20 0.69
CA ASP A 138 37.04 6.94 1.01
C ASP A 138 37.60 5.96 -0.03
N ASN A 139 38.35 6.50 -0.98
CA ASN A 139 39.46 5.87 -1.70
C ASN A 139 40.50 7.01 -1.80
N SER A 140 41.78 6.88 -1.44
CA SER A 140 42.67 5.73 -1.59
C SER A 140 43.98 5.91 -0.80
N ASP A 141 44.79 4.84 -0.82
CA ASP A 141 46.27 4.77 -0.65
C ASP A 141 46.82 4.70 0.79
N ASN A 142 47.77 3.84 1.17
CA ASN A 142 48.64 2.90 0.46
C ASN A 142 49.29 1.92 1.49
N GLU A 143 49.96 0.88 0.99
CA GLU A 143 51.14 0.20 1.56
C GLU A 143 51.01 -0.73 2.80
N ASN A 144 50.85 -2.03 2.53
CA ASN A 144 51.80 -3.13 2.78
C ASN A 144 52.71 -3.06 4.03
N THR A 145 52.62 -4.01 4.99
CA THR A 145 53.76 -4.85 5.49
C THR A 145 53.38 -5.89 6.57
N HIS A 146 53.92 -7.12 6.38
CA HIS A 146 54.39 -8.18 7.30
C HIS A 146 53.53 -8.69 8.48
N GLU A 147 53.30 -10.02 8.57
CA GLU A 147 54.07 -11.06 9.33
C GLU A 147 54.05 -10.75 10.85
N GLU A 148 53.58 -11.59 11.78
CA GLU A 148 53.62 -13.06 11.98
C GLU A 148 52.30 -13.60 12.58
#